data_AF-A0A2S4YZZ9-F1
#
_entry.id   AF-A0A2S4YZZ9-F1
#
_cell.length_a   1.000
_cell.length_b   1.000
_cell.length_c   1.000
_cell.angle_alpha   90.00
_cell.angle_beta   90.00
_cell.angle_gamma   90.00
#
_symmetry.space_group_name_H-M   'P 1'
#
loop_
_entity.id
_entity.type
_entity.pdbx_description
1 polymer ?
#
loop_
_entity_poly.entity_id
_entity_poly.type
_entity_poly.pdbx_seq_one_letter_code
_entity_poly.pdbx_strand_id
1 'polypeptide(L)'
;MGSDSDWPVMEAAAKALDEFEIAYEVDVVSAHRMPREMIAYGEQAADRGLKVIIAGAGGAAHLPGMLASVTPLPVIGVPVPLKYLDGMDSLLSIVQMPAGVPVATVSVAGARNAGLLAARILAAHDEELLQRMREFPVVDGHNDLPWALRKQARYDLDALDIARHQNARLHTDLPRLREGGVGAQYWSVYVPCDLTDPVPATLEQIDCVRQLLARYPADLAPALTAADMETARKDGRIASLMGAEGGHSIANSLGTLRGLYALGVRYMTLTHNDNVAWADSATDEPGVGGLSDFGREVVREMNRLGMLVDLSHVAATTMRDALDTTEAPVIFSHSSARAVCDHPRNIPDDVLERLPANGGVAMVTFVPKFVLQAAVDWTAAADDNMRAHGLHPLDTTPEAMKVHRAFEERTPRPVATVATVADHLDHMREAAGIDHVGIGGDYDGTAFTPDGLGDVSGYPNLIAELLDRGWSKADLAKLTWQNAVRVLGAAEDVAREAQTTRAPSHATIEDLDG
;
A
#
# COMPACT_ATOMS: atom_id res chain seq x y z
N MET A 1 0.82 -35.40 2.38
CA MET A 1 1.99 -35.13 3.26
C MET A 1 2.71 -36.43 3.62
N GLY A 2 3.98 -36.39 4.01
CA GLY A 2 4.83 -37.58 4.25
C GLY A 2 4.56 -38.35 5.55
N SER A 3 3.96 -37.67 6.52
CA SER A 3 3.67 -38.14 7.87
C SER A 3 2.62 -37.23 8.53
N ASP A 4 1.88 -37.73 9.53
CA ASP A 4 1.00 -36.89 10.36
C ASP A 4 1.74 -35.74 11.04
N SER A 5 3.02 -35.97 11.36
CA SER A 5 3.91 -34.96 11.97
C SER A 5 4.17 -33.74 11.07
N ASP A 6 3.89 -33.84 9.77
CA ASP A 6 4.06 -32.73 8.82
C ASP A 6 2.83 -31.79 8.83
N TRP A 7 1.69 -32.24 9.37
CA TRP A 7 0.43 -31.49 9.34
C TRP A 7 0.49 -30.09 9.94
N PRO A 8 1.15 -29.83 11.09
CA PRO A 8 1.23 -28.48 11.66
C PRO A 8 1.86 -27.44 10.72
N VAL A 9 2.71 -27.88 9.79
CA VAL A 9 3.25 -27.01 8.72
C VAL A 9 2.27 -26.99 7.55
N MET A 10 1.79 -28.15 7.12
CA MET A 10 0.98 -28.29 5.91
C MET A 10 -0.43 -27.70 6.01
N GLU A 11 -1.00 -27.56 7.21
CA GLU A 11 -2.33 -26.97 7.40
C GLU A 11 -2.42 -25.52 6.88
N ALA A 12 -1.29 -24.81 6.81
CA ALA A 12 -1.24 -23.46 6.24
C ALA A 12 -1.50 -23.46 4.72
N ALA A 13 -1.16 -24.54 4.00
CA ALA A 13 -1.52 -24.70 2.60
C ALA A 13 -3.03 -24.89 2.44
N ALA A 14 -3.65 -25.67 3.33
CA ALA A 14 -5.07 -25.95 3.34
C ALA A 14 -5.88 -24.67 3.61
N LYS A 15 -5.50 -23.88 4.62
CA LYS A 15 -6.08 -22.57 4.92
C LYS A 15 -6.00 -21.61 3.72
N ALA A 16 -4.85 -21.56 3.04
CA ALA A 16 -4.69 -20.73 1.85
C ALA A 16 -5.61 -21.17 0.70
N LEU A 17 -5.91 -22.46 0.54
CA LEU A 17 -6.87 -22.94 -0.46
C LEU A 17 -8.32 -22.62 -0.07
N ASP A 18 -8.66 -22.75 1.22
CA ASP A 18 -9.96 -22.36 1.78
C ASP A 18 -10.26 -20.86 1.54
N GLU A 19 -9.25 -19.99 1.64
CA GLU A 19 -9.37 -18.55 1.35
C GLU A 19 -9.90 -18.27 -0.06
N PHE A 20 -9.54 -19.09 -1.05
CA PHE A 20 -10.02 -18.94 -2.43
C PHE A 20 -11.17 -19.90 -2.76
N GLU A 21 -11.71 -20.60 -1.76
CA GLU A 21 -12.75 -21.62 -1.90
C GLU A 21 -12.37 -22.73 -2.89
N ILE A 22 -11.07 -23.05 -2.93
CA ILE A 22 -10.54 -24.12 -3.75
C ILE A 22 -10.72 -25.42 -2.98
N ALA A 23 -11.57 -26.32 -3.50
CA ALA A 23 -11.73 -27.64 -2.92
C ALA A 23 -10.41 -28.45 -2.95
N TYR A 24 -10.08 -29.11 -1.84
CA TYR A 24 -8.90 -29.95 -1.72
C TYR A 24 -9.17 -31.24 -0.94
N GLU A 25 -8.26 -32.21 -1.09
CA GLU A 25 -8.17 -33.41 -0.26
C GLU A 25 -6.81 -33.47 0.45
N VAL A 26 -6.77 -34.05 1.64
CA VAL A 26 -5.53 -34.24 2.43
C VAL A 26 -5.37 -35.72 2.74
N ASP A 27 -4.18 -36.25 2.47
CA ASP A 27 -3.81 -37.63 2.81
C ASP A 27 -2.34 -37.75 3.23
N VAL A 28 -2.02 -38.83 3.95
CA VAL A 28 -0.66 -39.20 4.36
C VAL A 28 -0.14 -40.30 3.44
N VAL A 29 0.84 -39.94 2.60
CA VAL A 29 1.52 -40.86 1.68
C VAL A 29 3.02 -40.66 1.79
N SER A 30 3.78 -41.75 1.84
CA SER A 30 5.22 -41.71 2.10
C SER A 30 6.01 -42.37 0.98
N ALA A 31 7.00 -41.64 0.43
CA ALA A 31 7.90 -42.18 -0.59
C ALA A 31 8.69 -43.41 -0.12
N HIS A 32 8.99 -43.51 1.17
CA HIS A 32 9.82 -44.58 1.73
C HIS A 32 9.01 -45.68 2.41
N ARG A 33 7.91 -45.31 3.09
CA ARG A 33 7.11 -46.24 3.90
C ARG A 33 5.89 -46.80 3.16
N MET A 34 5.36 -46.04 2.20
CA MET A 34 4.14 -46.36 1.44
C MET A 34 4.34 -46.11 -0.07
N PRO A 35 5.40 -46.67 -0.69
CA PRO A 35 5.78 -46.31 -2.06
C PRO A 35 4.75 -46.74 -3.10
N ARG A 36 4.02 -47.84 -2.87
CA ARG A 36 3.00 -48.31 -3.83
C ARG A 36 1.74 -47.45 -3.78
N GLU A 37 1.31 -47.08 -2.57
CA GLU A 37 0.18 -46.18 -2.37
C GLU A 37 0.49 -44.78 -2.92
N MET A 38 1.70 -44.28 -2.68
CA MET A 38 2.16 -42.99 -3.21
C MET A 38 2.22 -42.97 -4.74
N ILE A 39 2.73 -44.04 -5.38
CA ILE A 39 2.70 -44.19 -6.84
C ILE A 39 1.25 -44.20 -7.34
N ALA A 40 0.39 -45.03 -6.76
CA ALA A 40 -1.01 -45.13 -7.14
C ALA A 40 -1.74 -43.79 -7.00
N TYR A 41 -1.48 -43.05 -5.91
CA TYR A 41 -2.04 -41.71 -5.70
C TYR A 41 -1.64 -40.75 -6.83
N GLY A 42 -0.35 -40.72 -7.18
CA GLY A 42 0.18 -39.82 -8.20
C GLY A 42 -0.29 -40.15 -9.63
N GLU A 43 -0.30 -41.43 -10.00
CA GLU A 43 -0.77 -41.89 -11.32
C GLU A 43 -2.27 -41.61 -11.52
N GLN A 44 -3.08 -41.81 -10.47
CA GLN A 44 -4.53 -41.66 -10.56
C GLN A 44 -5.01 -40.23 -10.29
N ALA A 45 -4.15 -39.32 -9.82
CA ALA A 45 -4.53 -37.98 -9.41
C ALA A 45 -5.28 -37.21 -10.51
N ALA A 46 -4.76 -37.23 -11.75
CA ALA A 46 -5.36 -36.54 -12.88
C ALA A 46 -6.73 -37.13 -13.25
N ASP A 47 -6.86 -38.47 -13.25
CA ASP A 47 -8.11 -39.18 -13.55
C ASP A 47 -9.20 -38.92 -12.51
N ARG A 48 -8.79 -38.67 -11.25
CA ARG A 48 -9.68 -38.24 -10.16
C ARG A 48 -10.10 -36.77 -10.24
N GLY A 49 -9.58 -36.01 -11.20
CA GLY A 49 -9.92 -34.60 -11.42
C GLY A 49 -9.05 -33.61 -10.66
N LEU A 50 -8.01 -34.06 -9.94
CA LEU A 50 -7.04 -33.17 -9.30
C LEU A 50 -6.27 -32.37 -10.35
N LYS A 51 -5.86 -31.16 -9.99
CA LYS A 51 -5.23 -30.20 -10.91
C LYS A 51 -3.83 -29.77 -10.48
N VAL A 52 -3.55 -29.75 -9.18
CA VAL A 52 -2.24 -29.44 -8.59
C VAL A 52 -2.05 -30.34 -7.37
N ILE A 53 -0.82 -30.79 -7.12
CA ILE A 53 -0.47 -31.56 -5.92
C ILE A 53 0.47 -30.73 -5.06
N ILE A 54 0.13 -30.55 -3.78
CA ILE A 54 1.02 -29.96 -2.78
C ILE A 54 1.58 -31.10 -1.92
N ALA A 55 2.90 -31.28 -1.95
CA ALA A 55 3.59 -32.34 -1.24
C ALA A 55 4.56 -31.75 -0.22
N GLY A 56 4.34 -32.04 1.06
CA GLY A 56 5.26 -31.70 2.14
C GLY A 56 5.84 -32.94 2.81
N ALA A 57 7.14 -32.89 3.10
CA ALA A 57 7.85 -33.89 3.87
C ALA A 57 9.11 -33.27 4.51
N GLY A 58 9.53 -33.82 5.65
CA GLY A 58 10.80 -33.48 6.29
C GLY A 58 11.87 -34.57 6.10
N GLY A 59 13.14 -34.19 6.27
CA GLY A 59 14.29 -35.11 6.21
C GLY A 59 14.74 -35.39 4.78
N ALA A 60 14.91 -36.67 4.44
CA ALA A 60 15.06 -37.10 3.04
C ALA A 60 13.72 -36.96 2.29
N ALA A 61 13.27 -35.72 2.09
CA ALA A 61 11.94 -35.32 1.66
C ALA A 61 11.66 -35.61 0.17
N HIS A 62 11.84 -36.86 -0.26
CA HIS A 62 11.67 -37.27 -1.66
C HIS A 62 10.21 -37.30 -2.13
N LEU A 63 9.23 -37.11 -1.24
CA LEU A 63 7.81 -37.21 -1.59
C LEU A 63 7.41 -36.32 -2.78
N PRO A 64 7.76 -35.02 -2.82
CA PRO A 64 7.38 -34.16 -3.94
C PRO A 64 8.01 -34.63 -5.26
N GLY A 65 9.30 -34.99 -5.22
CA GLY A 65 10.01 -35.48 -6.40
C GLY A 65 9.47 -36.81 -6.93
N MET A 66 9.13 -37.74 -6.03
CA MET A 66 8.55 -39.02 -6.41
C MET A 66 7.15 -38.84 -7.02
N LEU A 67 6.30 -38.00 -6.43
CA LEU A 67 4.98 -37.68 -6.98
C LEU A 67 5.12 -37.03 -8.37
N ALA A 68 6.03 -36.06 -8.53
CA ALA A 68 6.30 -35.41 -9.81
C ALA A 68 6.79 -36.38 -10.90
N SER A 69 7.39 -37.51 -10.52
CA SER A 69 7.88 -38.51 -11.48
C SER A 69 6.80 -39.42 -12.05
N VAL A 70 5.62 -39.47 -11.42
CA VAL A 70 4.53 -40.40 -11.75
C VAL A 70 3.22 -39.71 -12.12
N THR A 71 3.18 -38.38 -12.09
CA THR A 71 1.98 -37.60 -12.37
C THR A 71 2.23 -36.55 -13.47
N PRO A 72 1.25 -36.29 -14.36
CA PRO A 72 1.34 -35.18 -15.31
C PRO A 72 0.97 -33.82 -14.68
N LEU A 73 0.47 -33.80 -13.44
CA LEU A 73 0.04 -32.59 -12.75
C LEU A 73 1.22 -31.78 -12.20
N PRO A 74 1.12 -30.45 -12.10
CA PRO A 74 2.08 -29.64 -11.37
C PRO A 74 2.21 -30.11 -9.92
N VAL A 75 3.45 -30.28 -9.45
CA VAL A 75 3.76 -30.64 -8.06
C VAL A 75 4.51 -29.50 -7.39
N ILE A 76 3.98 -29.05 -6.26
CA ILE A 76 4.58 -28.04 -5.40
C ILE A 76 5.18 -28.74 -4.19
N GLY A 77 6.48 -28.54 -3.98
CA GLY A 77 7.23 -29.16 -2.89
C GLY A 77 7.40 -28.21 -1.72
N VAL A 78 6.96 -28.63 -0.53
CA VAL A 78 7.13 -27.91 0.73
C VAL A 78 8.21 -28.61 1.56
N PRO A 79 9.40 -28.02 1.73
CA PRO A 79 10.40 -28.54 2.66
C PRO A 79 9.92 -28.34 4.10
N VAL A 80 9.67 -29.43 4.83
CA VAL A 80 9.22 -29.36 6.23
C VAL A 80 10.45 -29.42 7.15
N PRO A 81 10.66 -28.43 8.04
CA PRO A 81 11.81 -28.43 8.93
C PRO A 81 11.74 -29.59 9.92
N LEU A 82 12.88 -30.26 10.13
CA LEU A 82 13.08 -31.21 11.22
C LEU A 82 13.95 -30.62 12.32
N LYS A 83 14.08 -31.35 13.42
CA LYS A 83 14.90 -30.97 14.60
C LYS A 83 16.35 -30.61 14.27
N TYR A 84 16.89 -31.15 13.19
CA TYR A 84 18.28 -30.96 12.78
C TYR A 84 18.30 -30.37 11.37
N LEU A 85 19.24 -29.45 11.11
CA LEU A 85 19.47 -28.79 9.82
C LEU A 85 18.35 -27.85 9.34
N ASP A 86 17.36 -27.54 10.19
CA ASP A 86 16.32 -26.53 9.98
C ASP A 86 15.66 -26.59 8.59
N GLY A 87 15.45 -27.81 8.07
CA GLY A 87 14.80 -28.06 6.78
C GLY A 87 15.69 -27.87 5.54
N MET A 88 16.97 -27.56 5.69
CA MET A 88 17.92 -27.47 4.58
C MET A 88 18.10 -28.81 3.86
N ASP A 89 18.11 -29.92 4.60
CA ASP A 89 18.12 -31.28 4.08
C ASP A 89 16.90 -31.55 3.18
N SER A 90 15.73 -31.12 3.66
CA SER A 90 14.46 -31.24 2.97
C SER A 90 14.47 -30.39 1.70
N LEU A 91 14.92 -29.13 1.79
CA LEU A 91 14.99 -28.20 0.66
C LEU A 91 15.91 -28.75 -0.44
N LEU A 92 17.12 -29.16 -0.08
CA LEU A 92 18.10 -29.69 -1.03
C LEU A 92 17.61 -30.98 -1.70
N SER A 93 16.80 -31.79 -1.01
CA SER A 93 16.21 -33.01 -1.58
C SER A 93 15.07 -32.74 -2.58
N ILE A 94 14.40 -31.59 -2.47
CA ILE A 94 13.25 -31.23 -3.31
C ILE A 94 13.69 -30.38 -4.51
N VAL A 95 14.64 -29.45 -4.32
CA VAL A 95 15.04 -28.50 -5.37
C VAL A 95 15.95 -29.11 -6.45
N GLN A 96 16.64 -30.21 -6.15
CA GLN A 96 17.60 -30.85 -7.05
C GLN A 96 17.01 -32.01 -7.87
N MET A 97 15.88 -31.76 -8.54
CA MET A 97 15.26 -32.79 -9.39
C MET A 97 15.89 -32.84 -10.80
N PRO A 98 16.02 -34.03 -11.40
CA PRO A 98 16.50 -34.16 -12.77
C PRO A 98 15.51 -33.55 -13.79
N ALA A 99 16.04 -33.24 -14.97
CA ALA A 99 15.22 -32.81 -16.10
C ALA A 99 14.12 -33.86 -16.40
N GLY A 100 12.89 -33.38 -16.58
CA GLY A 100 11.71 -34.23 -16.79
C GLY A 100 10.89 -34.54 -15.53
N VAL A 101 11.38 -34.16 -14.34
CA VAL A 101 10.65 -34.33 -13.07
C VAL A 101 10.59 -33.00 -12.30
N PRO A 102 9.94 -31.96 -12.85
CA PRO A 102 9.96 -30.64 -12.24
C PRO A 102 9.15 -30.58 -10.93
N VAL A 103 9.70 -29.94 -9.91
CA VAL A 103 9.00 -29.60 -8.66
C VAL A 103 9.12 -28.11 -8.42
N ALA A 104 7.98 -27.43 -8.27
CA ALA A 104 7.94 -26.03 -7.85
C ALA A 104 8.21 -25.97 -6.33
N THR A 105 9.47 -25.73 -5.95
CA THR A 105 9.88 -25.79 -4.54
C THR A 105 9.67 -24.42 -3.88
N VAL A 106 8.91 -24.38 -2.80
CA VAL A 106 8.75 -23.16 -1.97
C VAL A 106 9.82 -23.11 -0.87
N SER A 107 9.88 -22.00 -0.13
CA SER A 107 10.76 -21.86 1.03
C SER A 107 10.51 -22.96 2.09
N VAL A 108 11.50 -23.21 2.94
CA VAL A 108 11.34 -24.10 4.11
C VAL A 108 10.16 -23.61 4.96
N ALA A 109 9.31 -24.54 5.39
CA ALA A 109 8.04 -24.29 6.07
C ALA A 109 7.03 -23.43 5.27
N GLY A 110 7.26 -23.16 3.99
CA GLY A 110 6.46 -22.28 3.14
C GLY A 110 5.14 -22.88 2.65
N ALA A 111 4.47 -23.71 3.45
CA ALA A 111 3.23 -24.39 3.06
C ALA A 111 2.13 -23.43 2.59
N ARG A 112 2.00 -22.26 3.24
CA ARG A 112 1.07 -21.22 2.81
C ARG A 112 1.34 -20.77 1.37
N ASN A 113 2.61 -20.46 1.05
CA ASN A 113 3.02 -20.08 -0.30
C ASN A 113 2.76 -21.20 -1.31
N ALA A 114 2.81 -22.47 -0.89
CA ALA A 114 2.44 -23.57 -1.77
C ALA A 114 0.94 -23.59 -2.07
N GLY A 115 0.08 -23.28 -1.08
CA GLY A 115 -1.36 -23.08 -1.30
C GLY A 115 -1.65 -21.90 -2.24
N LEU A 116 -0.98 -20.75 -2.03
CA LEU A 116 -1.10 -19.58 -2.90
C LEU A 116 -0.60 -19.83 -4.33
N LEU A 117 0.52 -20.55 -4.48
CA LEU A 117 1.04 -20.93 -5.78
C LEU A 117 0.10 -21.92 -6.49
N ALA A 118 -0.50 -22.86 -5.76
CA ALA A 118 -1.54 -23.74 -6.31
C ALA A 118 -2.74 -22.92 -6.79
N ALA A 119 -3.23 -21.97 -5.99
CA ALA A 119 -4.30 -21.06 -6.38
C ALA A 119 -3.97 -20.30 -7.67
N ARG A 120 -2.75 -19.75 -7.79
CA ARG A 120 -2.28 -19.07 -9.01
C ARG A 120 -2.23 -19.99 -10.24
N ILE A 121 -1.76 -21.24 -10.08
CA ILE A 121 -1.71 -22.22 -11.17
C ILE A 121 -3.12 -22.54 -11.67
N LEU A 122 -4.09 -22.69 -10.75
CA LEU A 122 -5.48 -22.95 -11.08
C LEU A 122 -6.14 -21.74 -11.73
N ALA A 123 -5.96 -20.55 -11.15
CA ALA A 123 -6.51 -19.30 -11.66
C ALA A 123 -6.01 -18.93 -13.06
N ALA A 124 -4.83 -19.42 -13.48
CA ALA A 124 -4.35 -19.24 -14.84
C ALA A 124 -5.28 -19.84 -15.91
N HIS A 125 -6.19 -20.75 -15.52
CA HIS A 125 -7.12 -21.43 -16.42
C HIS A 125 -8.58 -21.40 -15.91
N ASP A 126 -8.86 -20.67 -14.83
CA ASP A 126 -10.16 -20.53 -14.20
C ASP A 126 -10.44 -19.03 -13.98
N GLU A 127 -11.27 -18.45 -14.85
CA GLU A 127 -11.59 -17.01 -14.84
C GLU A 127 -12.32 -16.57 -13.57
N GLU A 128 -13.14 -17.44 -12.96
CA GLU A 128 -13.86 -17.14 -11.73
C GLU A 128 -12.90 -17.11 -10.54
N LEU A 129 -12.01 -18.10 -10.45
CA LEU A 129 -10.96 -18.13 -9.44
C LEU A 129 -9.97 -16.96 -9.60
N LEU A 130 -9.61 -16.62 -10.84
CA LEU A 130 -8.81 -15.45 -11.15
C LEU A 130 -9.51 -14.16 -10.74
N GLN A 131 -10.84 -14.10 -10.89
CA GLN A 131 -11.63 -12.96 -10.46
C GLN A 131 -11.69 -12.87 -8.93
N ARG A 132 -11.78 -13.99 -8.20
CA ARG A 132 -11.66 -14.05 -6.73
C ARG A 132 -10.27 -13.63 -6.25
N MET A 133 -9.22 -14.00 -6.98
CA MET A 133 -7.88 -13.47 -6.73
C MET A 133 -7.77 -11.96 -6.98
N ARG A 134 -8.66 -11.42 -7.82
CA ARG A 134 -8.79 -9.98 -8.11
C ARG A 134 -9.90 -9.30 -7.29
N GLU A 135 -10.57 -9.98 -6.36
CA GLU A 135 -11.77 -9.45 -5.67
C GLU A 135 -11.47 -8.28 -4.73
N PHE A 136 -10.21 -8.09 -4.36
CA PHE A 136 -9.77 -7.01 -3.46
C PHE A 136 -8.78 -6.07 -4.17
N PRO A 137 -9.21 -5.32 -5.20
CA PRO A 137 -8.34 -4.30 -5.73
C PRO A 137 -8.05 -3.25 -4.65
N VAL A 138 -6.80 -2.82 -4.57
CA VAL A 138 -6.37 -1.75 -3.66
C VAL A 138 -6.69 -0.39 -4.28
N VAL A 139 -7.32 0.47 -3.50
CA VAL A 139 -7.35 1.92 -3.66
C VAL A 139 -6.19 2.46 -2.83
N ASP A 140 -5.08 2.77 -3.48
CA ASP A 140 -3.94 3.37 -2.81
C ASP A 140 -4.10 4.91 -2.73
N GLY A 141 -3.97 5.45 -1.52
CA GLY A 141 -4.21 6.85 -1.21
C GLY A 141 -3.10 7.81 -1.64
N HIS A 142 -1.87 7.32 -1.88
CA HIS A 142 -0.73 8.18 -2.14
C HIS A 142 0.43 7.46 -2.84
N ASN A 143 0.70 7.88 -4.08
CA ASN A 143 1.86 7.45 -4.87
C ASN A 143 2.45 8.62 -5.64
N ASP A 144 3.76 8.78 -5.52
CA ASP A 144 4.53 9.95 -5.93
C ASP A 144 5.21 9.80 -7.30
N LEU A 145 4.77 8.81 -8.10
CA LEU A 145 5.27 8.57 -9.46
C LEU A 145 5.41 9.87 -10.28
N PRO A 146 4.46 10.83 -10.29
CA PRO A 146 4.64 12.10 -11.01
C PRO A 146 5.88 12.88 -10.57
N TRP A 147 6.15 12.98 -9.26
CA TRP A 147 7.34 13.64 -8.74
C TRP A 147 8.62 12.87 -9.09
N ALA A 148 8.60 11.54 -9.02
CA ALA A 148 9.74 10.71 -9.44
C ALA A 148 10.05 10.90 -10.94
N LEU A 149 9.02 10.94 -11.81
CA LEU A 149 9.16 11.24 -13.24
C LEU A 149 9.72 12.65 -13.48
N ARG A 150 9.29 13.65 -12.70
CA ARG A 150 9.87 15.00 -12.74
C ARG A 150 11.36 14.98 -12.44
N LYS A 151 11.74 14.37 -11.32
CA LYS A 151 13.13 14.37 -10.83
C LYS A 151 14.07 13.57 -11.72
N GLN A 152 13.63 12.39 -12.15
CA GLN A 152 14.50 11.42 -12.82
C GLN A 152 14.57 11.61 -14.35
N ALA A 153 13.52 12.16 -14.96
CA ALA A 153 13.41 12.28 -16.41
C ALA A 153 12.85 13.62 -16.90
N ARG A 154 12.54 14.58 -16.00
CA ARG A 154 11.86 15.83 -16.35
C ARG A 154 10.61 15.60 -17.22
N TYR A 155 9.85 14.57 -16.85
CA TYR A 155 8.65 14.11 -17.57
C TYR A 155 8.88 13.56 -18.98
N ASP A 156 10.12 13.18 -19.35
CA ASP A 156 10.35 12.34 -20.52
C ASP A 156 9.80 10.92 -20.25
N LEU A 157 8.54 10.71 -20.62
CA LEU A 157 7.82 9.45 -20.42
C LEU A 157 8.31 8.33 -21.34
N ASP A 158 9.08 8.63 -22.40
CA ASP A 158 9.73 7.60 -23.21
C ASP A 158 10.96 7.05 -22.45
N ALA A 159 11.68 7.91 -21.72
CA ALA A 159 12.83 7.50 -20.90
C ALA A 159 12.43 6.65 -19.68
N LEU A 160 11.21 6.83 -19.16
CA LEU A 160 10.63 6.08 -18.05
C LEU A 160 9.24 5.53 -18.43
N ASP A 161 9.19 4.70 -19.47
CA ASP A 161 7.96 4.06 -19.95
C ASP A 161 7.42 3.04 -18.94
N ILE A 162 6.37 3.40 -18.20
CA ILE A 162 5.77 2.55 -17.16
C ILE A 162 4.98 1.35 -17.71
N ALA A 163 4.83 1.20 -19.03
CA ALA A 163 4.35 -0.06 -19.61
C ALA A 163 5.39 -1.19 -19.52
N ARG A 164 6.63 -0.88 -19.15
CA ARG A 164 7.73 -1.83 -18.96
C ARG A 164 8.14 -1.87 -17.50
N HIS A 165 8.85 -2.91 -17.11
CA HIS A 165 9.44 -2.98 -15.77
C HIS A 165 10.45 -1.85 -15.55
N GLN A 166 10.24 -1.08 -14.49
CA GLN A 166 11.05 0.07 -14.06
C GLN A 166 11.68 -0.16 -12.67
N ASN A 167 11.75 -1.41 -12.20
CA ASN A 167 12.19 -1.80 -10.85
C ASN A 167 13.61 -1.34 -10.48
N ALA A 168 14.45 -0.97 -11.44
CA ALA A 168 15.77 -0.39 -11.18
C ALA A 168 15.73 1.09 -10.75
N ARG A 169 14.59 1.77 -10.93
CA ARG A 169 14.46 3.23 -10.80
C ARG A 169 13.21 3.72 -10.09
N LEU A 170 12.13 2.95 -10.17
CA LEU A 170 10.82 3.29 -9.66
C LEU A 170 10.24 2.13 -8.85
N HIS A 171 9.44 2.46 -7.85
CA HIS A 171 8.54 1.51 -7.20
C HIS A 171 7.36 1.16 -8.10
N THR A 172 6.99 2.04 -9.05
CA THR A 172 5.77 1.89 -9.84
C THR A 172 6.03 1.60 -11.32
N ASP A 173 5.33 0.59 -11.84
CA ASP A 173 5.03 0.40 -13.27
C ASP A 173 3.73 -0.38 -13.44
N LEU A 174 3.16 -0.39 -14.65
CA LEU A 174 1.88 -1.03 -14.94
C LEU A 174 1.89 -2.53 -14.63
N PRO A 175 2.90 -3.34 -15.03
CA PRO A 175 2.97 -4.75 -14.65
C PRO A 175 2.90 -4.97 -13.13
N ARG A 176 3.67 -4.22 -12.34
CA ARG A 176 3.68 -4.37 -10.88
C ARG A 176 2.41 -3.86 -10.21
N LEU A 177 1.79 -2.79 -10.73
CA LEU A 177 0.46 -2.35 -10.24
C LEU A 177 -0.57 -3.47 -10.39
N ARG A 178 -0.54 -4.19 -11.52
CA ARG A 178 -1.41 -5.35 -11.74
C ARG A 178 -1.07 -6.52 -10.82
N GLU A 179 0.22 -6.83 -10.65
CA GLU A 179 0.68 -7.89 -9.75
C GLU A 179 0.28 -7.63 -8.29
N GLY A 180 0.37 -6.37 -7.85
CA GLY A 180 -0.04 -5.93 -6.53
C GLY A 180 -1.54 -5.77 -6.35
N GLY A 181 -2.33 -5.95 -7.40
CA GLY A 181 -3.78 -5.81 -7.35
C GLY A 181 -4.26 -4.36 -7.14
N VAL A 182 -3.51 -3.35 -7.59
CA VAL A 182 -3.98 -1.95 -7.51
C VAL A 182 -5.08 -1.74 -8.55
N GLY A 183 -6.28 -1.38 -8.08
CA GLY A 183 -7.43 -1.06 -8.94
C GLY A 183 -7.82 0.41 -8.94
N ALA A 184 -7.32 1.20 -7.99
CA ALA A 184 -7.37 2.65 -8.05
C ALA A 184 -6.14 3.26 -7.37
N GLN A 185 -5.70 4.40 -7.89
CA GLN A 185 -4.56 5.15 -7.37
C GLN A 185 -4.92 6.62 -7.32
N TYR A 186 -4.69 7.24 -6.17
CA TYR A 186 -4.50 8.67 -6.10
C TYR A 186 -3.04 9.00 -6.43
N TRP A 187 -2.82 9.58 -7.61
CA TRP A 187 -1.52 10.08 -8.02
C TRP A 187 -1.24 11.41 -7.33
N SER A 188 -0.18 11.46 -6.53
CA SER A 188 0.24 12.70 -5.88
C SER A 188 0.68 13.70 -6.94
N VAL A 189 0.14 14.91 -6.85
CA VAL A 189 0.62 16.08 -7.61
C VAL A 189 1.46 16.99 -6.71
N TYR A 190 2.21 16.36 -5.79
CA TYR A 190 3.15 17.00 -4.87
C TYR A 190 4.11 17.96 -5.56
N VAL A 191 4.40 19.05 -4.85
CA VAL A 191 5.50 19.96 -5.14
C VAL A 191 6.16 20.42 -3.83
N PRO A 192 7.47 20.70 -3.80
CA PRO A 192 8.16 21.16 -2.60
C PRO A 192 7.61 22.48 -2.05
N CYS A 193 7.63 22.62 -0.73
CA CYS A 193 7.19 23.82 -0.01
C CYS A 193 8.11 25.03 -0.22
N ASP A 194 9.39 24.80 -0.56
CA ASP A 194 10.41 25.83 -0.74
C ASP A 194 10.41 26.50 -2.13
N LEU A 195 9.46 26.11 -3.00
CA LEU A 195 9.28 26.77 -4.29
C LEU A 195 8.69 28.17 -4.13
N THR A 196 9.28 29.16 -4.81
CA THR A 196 8.74 30.53 -4.87
C THR A 196 7.31 30.56 -5.43
N ASP A 197 7.06 29.82 -6.51
CA ASP A 197 5.76 29.73 -7.18
C ASP A 197 5.34 28.25 -7.29
N PRO A 198 4.58 27.71 -6.33
CA PRO A 198 4.19 26.29 -6.33
C PRO A 198 3.08 25.95 -7.33
N VAL A 199 2.26 26.94 -7.74
CA VAL A 199 1.10 26.71 -8.63
C VAL A 199 1.53 26.19 -10.02
N PRO A 200 2.48 26.82 -10.74
CA PRO A 200 2.94 26.29 -12.03
C PRO A 200 3.48 24.85 -11.93
N ALA A 201 4.26 24.55 -10.89
CA ALA A 201 4.77 23.19 -10.69
C ALA A 201 3.63 22.19 -10.41
N THR A 202 2.60 22.59 -9.66
CA THR A 202 1.42 21.75 -9.41
C THR A 202 0.67 21.46 -10.72
N LEU A 203 0.57 22.45 -11.60
CA LEU A 203 -0.03 22.27 -12.94
C LEU A 203 0.79 21.33 -13.82
N GLU A 204 2.13 21.39 -13.76
CA GLU A 204 3.03 20.45 -14.45
C GLU A 204 2.85 19.00 -13.95
N GLN A 205 2.66 18.81 -12.63
CA GLN A 205 2.38 17.51 -12.05
C GLN A 205 1.02 16.95 -12.51
N ILE A 206 -0.03 17.80 -12.52
CA ILE A 206 -1.35 17.43 -13.07
C ILE A 206 -1.23 17.06 -14.55
N ASP A 207 -0.48 17.83 -15.34
CA ASP A 207 -0.26 17.55 -16.75
C ASP A 207 0.46 16.20 -16.95
N CYS A 208 1.46 15.88 -16.12
CA CYS A 208 2.12 14.57 -16.13
C CYS A 208 1.12 13.41 -15.95
N VAL A 209 0.22 13.48 -14.96
CA VAL A 209 -0.82 12.45 -14.75
C VAL A 209 -1.75 12.35 -15.97
N ARG A 210 -2.12 13.47 -16.56
CA ARG A 210 -2.96 13.49 -17.77
C ARG A 210 -2.25 12.90 -18.99
N GLN A 211 -0.93 13.11 -19.13
CA GLN A 211 -0.12 12.48 -20.16
C GLN A 211 -0.04 10.96 -19.96
N LEU A 212 0.13 10.48 -18.72
CA LEU A 212 0.08 9.04 -18.41
C LEU A 212 -1.26 8.43 -18.81
N LEU A 213 -2.37 9.09 -18.48
CA LEU A 213 -3.71 8.67 -18.85
C LEU A 213 -3.92 8.60 -20.38
N ALA A 214 -3.43 9.59 -21.11
CA ALA A 214 -3.51 9.62 -22.57
C ALA A 214 -2.62 8.54 -23.22
N ARG A 215 -1.48 8.22 -22.60
CA ARG A 215 -0.50 7.26 -23.11
C ARG A 215 -0.89 5.81 -22.85
N TYR A 216 -1.56 5.51 -21.74
CA TYR A 216 -1.92 4.15 -21.32
C TYR A 216 -3.44 3.95 -21.13
N PRO A 217 -4.29 4.28 -22.12
CA PRO A 217 -5.75 4.26 -21.95
C PRO A 217 -6.35 2.85 -21.78
N ALA A 218 -5.60 1.81 -22.15
CA ALA A 218 -5.98 0.41 -21.94
C ALA A 218 -5.82 -0.02 -20.47
N ASP A 219 -4.95 0.65 -19.72
CA ASP A 219 -4.60 0.27 -18.35
C ASP A 219 -5.13 1.26 -17.32
N LEU A 220 -5.10 2.56 -17.65
CA LEU A 220 -5.50 3.64 -16.76
C LEU A 220 -6.83 4.25 -17.23
N ALA A 221 -7.69 4.58 -16.28
CA ALA A 221 -8.94 5.29 -16.52
C ALA A 221 -8.99 6.55 -15.66
N PRO A 222 -9.34 7.73 -16.21
CA PRO A 222 -9.55 8.91 -15.38
C PRO A 222 -10.74 8.66 -14.45
N ALA A 223 -10.56 8.94 -13.16
CA ALA A 223 -11.63 8.84 -12.18
C ALA A 223 -11.78 10.16 -11.42
N LEU A 224 -12.97 10.75 -11.52
CA LEU A 224 -13.33 12.02 -10.88
C LEU A 224 -14.42 11.83 -9.82
N THR A 225 -15.02 10.64 -9.77
CA THR A 225 -16.11 10.30 -8.85
C THR A 225 -15.98 8.87 -8.34
N ALA A 226 -16.68 8.56 -7.26
CA ALA A 226 -16.84 7.19 -6.77
C ALA A 226 -17.44 6.25 -7.84
N ALA A 227 -18.35 6.77 -8.68
CA ALA A 227 -18.92 6.01 -9.79
C ALA A 227 -17.89 5.71 -10.90
N ASP A 228 -16.96 6.62 -11.16
CA ASP A 228 -15.87 6.38 -12.12
C ASP A 228 -14.91 5.30 -11.61
N MET A 229 -14.64 5.25 -10.30
CA MET A 229 -13.85 4.18 -9.69
C MET A 229 -14.48 2.81 -9.92
N GLU A 230 -15.79 2.68 -9.68
CA GLU A 230 -16.52 1.44 -9.93
C GLU A 230 -16.58 1.08 -11.42
N THR A 231 -16.65 2.08 -12.30
CA THR A 231 -16.63 1.87 -13.76
C THR A 231 -15.27 1.36 -14.21
N ALA A 232 -14.18 2.00 -13.77
CA ALA A 232 -12.82 1.56 -14.07
C ALA A 232 -12.57 0.12 -13.59
N ARG A 233 -13.03 -0.21 -12.38
CA ARG A 233 -12.95 -1.58 -11.84
C ARG A 233 -13.65 -2.60 -12.73
N LYS A 234 -14.88 -2.29 -13.17
CA LYS A 234 -15.64 -3.17 -14.10
C LYS A 234 -14.95 -3.35 -15.44
N ASP A 235 -14.31 -2.29 -15.94
CA ASP A 235 -13.56 -2.32 -17.20
C ASP A 235 -12.17 -2.99 -17.06
N GLY A 236 -11.77 -3.40 -15.85
CA GLY A 236 -10.43 -3.94 -15.59
C GLY A 236 -9.31 -2.91 -15.70
N ARG A 237 -9.63 -1.61 -15.60
CA ARG A 237 -8.67 -0.50 -15.63
C ARG A 237 -8.41 0.05 -14.23
N ILE A 238 -7.25 0.65 -14.03
CA ILE A 238 -6.88 1.29 -12.78
C ILE A 238 -7.49 2.69 -12.78
N ALA A 239 -8.44 2.92 -11.87
CA ALA A 239 -9.00 4.26 -11.66
C ALA A 239 -7.90 5.21 -11.18
N SER A 240 -7.68 6.29 -11.90
CA SER A 240 -6.58 7.23 -11.65
C SER A 240 -7.16 8.57 -11.25
N LEU A 241 -6.99 8.90 -9.98
CA LEU A 241 -7.39 10.16 -9.35
C LEU A 241 -6.13 11.00 -9.08
N MET A 242 -6.31 12.25 -8.68
CA MET A 242 -5.20 13.14 -8.30
C MET A 242 -5.41 13.71 -6.91
N GLY A 243 -4.32 13.84 -6.15
CA GLY A 243 -4.30 14.47 -4.84
C GLY A 243 -3.19 15.49 -4.73
N ALA A 244 -3.52 16.73 -4.36
CA ALA A 244 -2.51 17.75 -4.12
C ALA A 244 -1.94 17.58 -2.71
N GLU A 245 -0.62 17.67 -2.57
CA GLU A 245 0.05 17.43 -1.30
C GLU A 245 0.65 18.72 -0.73
N GLY A 246 -0.22 19.46 -0.03
CA GLY A 246 0.13 20.68 0.68
C GLY A 246 -0.65 21.90 0.21
N GLY A 247 -1.12 22.70 1.17
CA GLY A 247 -1.90 23.91 0.94
C GLY A 247 -1.14 25.03 0.21
N HIS A 248 0.19 24.95 0.11
CA HIS A 248 0.97 25.89 -0.69
C HIS A 248 0.62 25.80 -2.19
N SER A 249 0.14 24.65 -2.68
CA SER A 249 -0.32 24.48 -4.06
C SER A 249 -1.48 25.40 -4.47
N ILE A 250 -2.19 26.04 -3.52
CA ILE A 250 -3.24 27.02 -3.84
C ILE A 250 -2.79 28.48 -3.70
N ALA A 251 -1.58 28.74 -3.21
CA ALA A 251 -1.03 30.09 -2.99
C ALA A 251 -2.04 31.04 -2.31
N ASN A 252 -2.64 30.59 -1.20
CA ASN A 252 -3.65 31.32 -0.42
C ASN A 252 -4.88 31.80 -1.24
N SER A 253 -5.21 31.12 -2.34
CA SER A 253 -6.31 31.50 -3.23
C SER A 253 -7.36 30.40 -3.34
N LEU A 254 -8.56 30.70 -2.84
CA LEU A 254 -9.74 29.83 -3.02
C LEU A 254 -10.13 29.70 -4.50
N GLY A 255 -9.79 30.70 -5.34
CA GLY A 255 -9.95 30.60 -6.79
C GLY A 255 -9.03 29.53 -7.40
N THR A 256 -7.78 29.45 -6.92
CA THR A 256 -6.82 28.42 -7.33
C THR A 256 -7.29 27.04 -6.86
N LEU A 257 -7.76 26.91 -5.62
CA LEU A 257 -8.36 25.66 -5.10
C LEU A 257 -9.47 25.12 -6.03
N ARG A 258 -10.42 25.99 -6.40
CA ARG A 258 -11.48 25.66 -7.37
C ARG A 258 -10.91 25.26 -8.74
N GLY A 259 -9.87 25.94 -9.20
CA GLY A 259 -9.17 25.61 -10.44
C GLY A 259 -8.53 24.22 -10.42
N LEU A 260 -7.86 23.85 -9.32
CA LEU A 260 -7.30 22.51 -9.15
C LEU A 260 -8.39 21.44 -9.14
N TYR A 261 -9.52 21.68 -8.46
CA TYR A 261 -10.66 20.76 -8.49
C TYR A 261 -11.20 20.55 -9.92
N ALA A 262 -11.34 21.65 -10.68
CA ALA A 262 -11.80 21.61 -12.07
C ALA A 262 -10.82 20.87 -13.00
N LEU A 263 -9.53 20.85 -12.67
CA LEU A 263 -8.51 20.09 -13.37
C LEU A 263 -8.47 18.60 -12.99
N GLY A 264 -9.23 18.19 -11.97
CA GLY A 264 -9.42 16.79 -11.58
C GLY A 264 -8.82 16.40 -10.23
N VAL A 265 -8.28 17.35 -9.45
CA VAL A 265 -7.79 17.08 -8.10
C VAL A 265 -8.98 16.73 -7.17
N ARG A 266 -8.85 15.69 -6.36
CA ARG A 266 -9.92 15.16 -5.49
C ARG A 266 -9.61 15.11 -4.01
N TYR A 267 -8.35 15.26 -3.62
CA TYR A 267 -8.01 15.67 -2.26
C TYR A 267 -6.93 16.75 -2.26
N MET A 268 -6.83 17.47 -1.15
CA MET A 268 -5.66 18.28 -0.84
C MET A 268 -5.20 18.06 0.59
N THR A 269 -3.94 17.68 0.77
CA THR A 269 -3.26 17.67 2.08
C THR A 269 -3.08 19.11 2.54
N LEU A 270 -3.52 19.47 3.75
CA LEU A 270 -3.56 20.89 4.14
C LEU A 270 -2.16 21.50 4.31
N THR A 271 -1.18 20.70 4.71
CA THR A 271 0.25 21.04 4.73
C THR A 271 1.04 19.90 4.11
N HIS A 272 2.31 20.16 3.80
CA HIS A 272 3.30 19.08 3.67
C HIS A 272 4.23 19.20 4.91
N ASN A 273 5.55 19.12 4.77
CA ASN A 273 6.47 19.12 5.93
C ASN A 273 6.61 20.47 6.64
N ASP A 274 6.26 21.58 5.99
CA ASP A 274 6.37 22.93 6.55
C ASP A 274 4.99 23.54 6.77
N ASN A 275 4.89 24.48 7.71
CA ASN A 275 3.68 25.28 7.90
C ASN A 275 3.34 26.06 6.62
N VAL A 276 2.03 26.24 6.39
CA VAL A 276 1.53 27.27 5.46
C VAL A 276 0.90 28.39 6.29
N ALA A 277 0.60 29.53 5.67
CA ALA A 277 0.13 30.72 6.38
C ALA A 277 -1.14 30.51 7.24
N TRP A 278 -1.90 29.43 6.98
CA TRP A 278 -3.21 29.16 7.56
C TRP A 278 -3.35 27.76 8.18
N ALA A 279 -2.30 26.93 8.18
CA ALA A 279 -2.33 25.58 8.76
C ALA A 279 -0.94 25.14 9.25
N ASP A 280 -0.92 24.50 10.42
CA ASP A 280 0.31 23.98 11.02
C ASP A 280 0.62 22.54 10.56
N SER A 281 1.89 22.27 10.24
CA SER A 281 2.46 20.96 9.93
C SER A 281 2.95 20.25 11.20
N ALA A 282 2.91 18.92 11.21
CA ALA A 282 3.41 18.12 12.33
C ALA A 282 4.93 18.12 12.45
N THR A 283 5.64 18.45 11.38
CA THR A 283 7.12 18.43 11.31
C THR A 283 7.75 19.81 11.35
N ASP A 284 6.97 20.83 11.73
CA ASP A 284 7.40 22.20 11.90
C ASP A 284 7.06 22.69 13.33
N GLU A 285 7.59 23.85 13.71
CA GLU A 285 7.24 24.52 14.95
C GLU A 285 5.80 25.05 14.91
N PRO A 286 5.09 25.16 16.05
CA PRO A 286 3.74 25.71 16.07
C PRO A 286 3.65 27.13 15.46
N GLY A 287 2.67 27.32 14.57
CA GLY A 287 2.43 28.58 13.85
C GLY A 287 1.13 29.24 14.28
N VAL A 288 0.05 28.99 13.54
CA VAL A 288 -1.29 29.54 13.80
C VAL A 288 -2.05 28.77 14.90
N GLY A 289 -1.50 27.65 15.38
CA GLY A 289 -2.06 26.85 16.47
C GLY A 289 -3.06 25.78 16.00
N GLY A 290 -3.00 25.36 14.74
CA GLY A 290 -3.97 24.46 14.11
C GLY A 290 -4.39 25.00 12.74
N LEU A 291 -5.65 25.38 12.60
CA LEU A 291 -6.14 26.16 11.46
C LEU A 291 -6.40 27.61 11.86
N SER A 292 -6.03 28.55 10.98
CA SER A 292 -6.48 29.94 11.06
C SER A 292 -7.95 30.07 10.60
N ASP A 293 -8.50 31.28 10.59
CA ASP A 293 -9.86 31.50 10.11
C ASP A 293 -9.95 31.34 8.59
N PHE A 294 -8.91 31.75 7.85
CA PHE A 294 -8.76 31.39 6.44
C PHE A 294 -8.59 29.88 6.24
N GLY A 295 -7.84 29.18 7.09
CA GLY A 295 -7.68 27.72 7.02
C GLY A 295 -9.01 26.98 7.18
N ARG A 296 -9.87 27.45 8.10
CA ARG A 296 -11.24 26.96 8.24
C ARG A 296 -12.10 27.26 7.01
N GLU A 297 -11.88 28.40 6.34
CA GLU A 297 -12.57 28.74 5.09
C GLU A 297 -12.11 27.86 3.91
N VAL A 298 -10.83 27.50 3.85
CA VAL A 298 -10.30 26.52 2.89
C VAL A 298 -11.03 25.19 3.05
N VAL A 299 -11.15 24.67 4.28
CA VAL A 299 -11.89 23.43 4.58
C VAL A 299 -13.35 23.52 4.12
N ARG A 300 -14.04 24.64 4.40
CA ARG A 300 -15.43 24.85 3.96
C ARG A 300 -15.58 24.87 2.43
N GLU A 301 -14.66 25.52 1.72
CA GLU A 301 -14.68 25.54 0.26
C GLU A 301 -14.33 24.16 -0.34
N MET A 302 -13.44 23.39 0.30
CA MET A 302 -13.18 21.98 -0.07
C MET A 302 -14.45 21.13 0.08
N ASN A 303 -15.17 21.23 1.20
CA ASN A 303 -16.44 20.54 1.40
C ASN A 303 -17.48 20.95 0.34
N ARG A 304 -17.56 22.25 0.01
CA ARG A 304 -18.49 22.75 -1.02
C ARG A 304 -18.15 22.22 -2.41
N LEU A 305 -16.87 22.00 -2.71
CA LEU A 305 -16.42 21.45 -3.99
C LEU A 305 -16.63 19.95 -4.10
N GLY A 306 -16.53 19.23 -2.99
CA GLY A 306 -16.37 17.77 -2.98
C GLY A 306 -14.91 17.35 -3.08
N MET A 307 -13.99 18.23 -2.69
CA MET A 307 -12.58 17.88 -2.52
C MET A 307 -12.38 17.34 -1.10
N LEU A 308 -11.82 16.15 -0.98
CA LEU A 308 -11.50 15.53 0.30
C LEU A 308 -10.43 16.34 1.03
N VAL A 309 -10.67 16.58 2.32
CA VAL A 309 -9.68 17.17 3.23
C VAL A 309 -8.73 16.06 3.66
N ASP A 310 -7.45 16.16 3.26
CA ASP A 310 -6.42 15.23 3.70
C ASP A 310 -5.61 15.81 4.87
N LEU A 311 -5.53 15.02 5.93
CA LEU A 311 -4.90 15.35 7.20
C LEU A 311 -3.59 14.59 7.43
N SER A 312 -3.05 13.93 6.40
CA SER A 312 -1.63 13.56 6.42
C SER A 312 -0.78 14.84 6.56
N HIS A 313 0.44 14.71 7.09
CA HIS A 313 1.39 15.78 7.39
C HIS A 313 1.01 16.79 8.47
N VAL A 314 -0.26 17.14 8.62
CA VAL A 314 -0.68 18.27 9.47
C VAL A 314 -0.44 17.99 10.96
N ALA A 315 -0.23 19.04 11.74
CA ALA A 315 -0.11 18.94 13.19
C ALA A 315 -1.39 18.35 13.82
N ALA A 316 -1.26 17.70 14.99
CA ALA A 316 -2.41 17.15 15.69
C ALA A 316 -3.45 18.23 16.09
N THR A 317 -3.02 19.48 16.30
CA THR A 317 -3.94 20.63 16.45
C THR A 317 -4.76 20.86 15.20
N THR A 318 -4.11 20.92 14.03
CA THR A 318 -4.74 21.05 12.72
C THR A 318 -5.70 19.89 12.41
N MET A 319 -5.36 18.65 12.79
CA MET A 319 -6.25 17.50 12.64
C MET A 319 -7.58 17.73 13.37
N ARG A 320 -7.53 18.23 14.62
CA ARG A 320 -8.72 18.47 15.45
C ARG A 320 -9.55 19.63 14.91
N ASP A 321 -8.90 20.74 14.55
CA ASP A 321 -9.58 21.91 13.99
C ASP A 321 -10.27 21.58 12.66
N ALA A 322 -9.64 20.77 11.81
CA ALA A 322 -10.24 20.33 10.56
C ALA A 322 -11.45 19.42 10.81
N LEU A 323 -11.36 18.48 11.75
CA LEU A 323 -12.49 17.63 12.15
C LEU A 323 -13.62 18.39 12.84
N ASP A 324 -13.34 19.51 13.51
CA ASP A 324 -14.33 20.42 14.07
C ASP A 324 -15.03 21.27 12.99
N THR A 325 -14.34 21.54 11.88
CA THR A 325 -14.81 22.45 10.81
C THR A 325 -15.51 21.73 9.66
N THR A 326 -15.03 20.53 9.31
CA THR A 326 -15.47 19.83 8.10
C THR A 326 -16.91 19.33 8.20
N GLU A 327 -17.65 19.48 7.09
CA GLU A 327 -18.99 18.95 6.91
C GLU A 327 -18.98 17.58 6.20
N ALA A 328 -17.83 17.19 5.62
CA ALA A 328 -17.65 15.94 4.89
C ALA A 328 -16.62 15.02 5.57
N PRO A 329 -16.64 13.71 5.25
CA PRO A 329 -15.58 12.78 5.63
C PRO A 329 -14.19 13.27 5.22
N VAL A 330 -13.23 13.19 6.14
CA VAL A 330 -11.82 13.48 5.88
C VAL A 330 -11.05 12.22 5.53
N ILE A 331 -9.83 12.39 5.01
CA ILE A 331 -8.89 11.30 4.84
C ILE A 331 -7.57 11.59 5.54
N PHE A 332 -6.81 10.53 5.81
CA PHE A 332 -5.36 10.59 5.90
C PHE A 332 -4.83 9.76 4.75
N SER A 333 -4.37 10.37 3.67
CA SER A 333 -3.92 9.68 2.45
C SER A 333 -2.74 8.73 2.68
N HIS A 334 -1.85 9.00 3.64
CA HIS A 334 -0.72 8.15 4.00
C HIS A 334 -0.20 8.50 5.42
N SER A 335 -0.86 7.98 6.46
CA SER A 335 -0.42 8.14 7.87
C SER A 335 -0.75 6.90 8.70
N SER A 336 0.13 6.52 9.63
CA SER A 336 -0.01 5.32 10.47
C SER A 336 -0.34 5.69 11.93
N ALA A 337 -0.52 4.72 12.83
CA ALA A 337 -0.89 4.98 14.23
C ALA A 337 0.27 5.48 15.13
N ARG A 338 0.05 6.57 15.87
CA ARG A 338 1.07 7.16 16.76
C ARG A 338 1.27 6.37 18.05
N ALA A 339 0.21 5.71 18.54
CA ALA A 339 0.32 4.86 19.73
C ALA A 339 1.20 3.61 19.50
N VAL A 340 1.30 3.14 18.24
CA VAL A 340 2.17 2.02 17.86
C VAL A 340 3.62 2.48 17.67
N CYS A 341 3.81 3.65 17.06
CA CYS A 341 5.13 4.23 16.81
C CYS A 341 5.05 5.75 16.97
N ASP A 342 5.71 6.30 18.00
CA ASP A 342 5.57 7.71 18.36
C ASP A 342 6.38 8.61 17.43
N HIS A 343 5.72 9.07 16.38
CA HIS A 343 6.26 9.97 15.38
C HIS A 343 5.21 11.03 15.01
N PRO A 344 5.58 12.32 14.81
CA PRO A 344 4.64 13.39 14.51
C PRO A 344 3.82 13.17 13.22
N ARG A 345 4.36 12.44 12.24
CA ARG A 345 3.59 12.06 11.03
C ARG A 345 2.48 11.04 11.30
N ASN A 346 2.48 10.35 12.44
CA ASN A 346 1.45 9.37 12.77
C ASN A 346 0.26 10.01 13.51
N ILE A 347 -0.89 9.35 13.43
CA ILE A 347 -2.19 9.83 13.91
C ILE A 347 -2.37 9.45 15.40
N PRO A 348 -2.66 10.42 16.30
CA PRO A 348 -3.03 10.13 17.69
C PRO A 348 -4.37 9.39 17.81
N ASP A 349 -4.53 8.58 18.86
CA ASP A 349 -5.76 7.82 19.10
C ASP A 349 -7.00 8.71 19.25
N ASP A 350 -6.88 9.86 19.92
CA ASP A 350 -7.99 10.80 20.08
C ASP A 350 -8.50 11.37 18.76
N VAL A 351 -7.68 11.32 17.70
CA VAL A 351 -8.07 11.71 16.35
C VAL A 351 -8.66 10.52 15.58
N LEU A 352 -8.07 9.32 15.72
CA LEU A 352 -8.61 8.08 15.14
C LEU A 352 -10.04 7.79 15.63
N GLU A 353 -10.29 7.97 16.93
CA GLU A 353 -11.59 7.77 17.59
C GLU A 353 -12.68 8.72 17.07
N ARG A 354 -12.32 9.83 16.40
CA ARG A 354 -13.27 10.77 15.80
C ARG A 354 -13.73 10.37 14.39
N LEU A 355 -13.03 9.45 13.72
CA LEU A 355 -13.35 9.04 12.35
C LEU A 355 -14.72 8.38 12.20
N PRO A 356 -15.21 7.55 13.14
CA PRO A 356 -16.58 7.03 13.09
C PRO A 356 -17.67 8.10 13.01
N ALA A 357 -17.53 9.18 13.78
CA ALA A 357 -18.50 10.27 13.78
C ALA A 357 -18.39 11.14 12.53
N ASN A 358 -17.16 11.35 12.02
CA ASN A 358 -16.91 12.10 10.80
C ASN A 358 -17.25 11.33 9.51
N GLY A 359 -17.09 9.99 9.52
CA GLY A 359 -17.24 9.11 8.36
C GLY A 359 -15.95 8.89 7.54
N GLY A 360 -14.83 9.49 7.95
CA GLY A 360 -13.54 9.50 7.24
C GLY A 360 -12.79 8.17 7.23
N VAL A 361 -11.59 8.16 6.63
CA VAL A 361 -10.70 6.98 6.55
C VAL A 361 -9.24 7.36 6.77
N ALA A 362 -8.53 6.60 7.60
CA ALA A 362 -7.09 6.70 7.76
C ALA A 362 -6.38 5.63 6.93
N MET A 363 -5.59 6.05 5.94
CA MET A 363 -4.90 5.16 5.01
C MET A 363 -3.47 4.91 5.49
N VAL A 364 -3.19 3.70 5.96
CA VAL A 364 -1.90 3.34 6.56
C VAL A 364 -0.77 3.50 5.55
N THR A 365 0.37 4.04 5.99
CA THR A 365 1.56 4.20 5.14
C THR A 365 2.66 3.20 5.49
N PHE A 366 3.59 2.99 4.55
CA PHE A 366 4.64 1.98 4.66
C PHE A 366 6.01 2.59 5.01
N VAL A 367 6.12 3.92 5.14
CA VAL A 367 7.39 4.61 5.38
C VAL A 367 8.08 4.08 6.64
N PRO A 368 9.24 3.38 6.52
CA PRO A 368 9.85 2.67 7.65
C PRO A 368 10.18 3.57 8.84
N LYS A 369 10.65 4.80 8.59
CA LYS A 369 10.96 5.80 9.63
C LYS A 369 9.72 6.37 10.33
N PHE A 370 8.51 5.98 9.94
CA PHE A 370 7.26 6.29 10.64
C PHE A 370 6.68 5.06 11.33
N VAL A 371 6.83 3.87 10.74
CA VAL A 371 6.16 2.65 11.23
C VAL A 371 7.01 1.76 12.13
N LEU A 372 8.33 1.88 12.08
CA LEU A 372 9.22 1.07 12.92
C LEU A 372 9.90 1.96 13.96
N GLN A 373 9.64 1.71 15.25
CA GLN A 373 10.24 2.50 16.34
C GLN A 373 11.77 2.51 16.26
N ALA A 374 12.40 1.37 15.96
CA ALA A 374 13.84 1.31 15.76
C ALA A 374 14.32 2.23 14.62
N ALA A 375 13.54 2.39 13.55
CA ALA A 375 13.86 3.31 12.45
C ALA A 375 13.63 4.77 12.82
N VAL A 376 12.61 5.08 13.62
CA VAL A 376 12.41 6.43 14.22
C VAL A 376 13.65 6.80 15.04
N ASP A 377 14.04 5.94 15.99
CA ASP A 377 15.18 6.15 16.87
C ASP A 377 16.49 6.28 16.07
N TRP A 378 16.65 5.45 15.05
CA TRP A 378 17.81 5.48 14.15
C TRP A 378 17.88 6.80 13.37
N THR A 379 16.76 7.28 12.83
CA THR A 379 16.69 8.55 12.09
C THR A 379 17.00 9.73 13.01
N ALA A 380 16.44 9.75 14.23
CA ALA A 380 16.77 10.78 15.21
C ALA A 380 18.28 10.82 15.53
N ALA A 381 18.89 9.65 15.74
CA ALA A 381 20.33 9.53 15.98
C ALA A 381 21.17 9.93 14.74
N ALA A 382 20.70 9.66 13.53
CA ALA A 382 21.34 10.09 12.29
C ALA A 382 21.32 11.62 12.16
N ASP A 383 20.19 12.25 12.46
CA ASP A 383 20.02 13.70 12.42
C ASP A 383 20.88 14.40 13.49
N ASP A 384 20.95 13.86 14.70
CA ASP A 384 21.86 14.33 15.74
C ASP A 384 23.32 14.21 15.32
N ASN A 385 23.68 13.11 14.64
CA ASN A 385 25.01 12.97 14.06
C ASN A 385 25.28 14.03 12.99
N MET A 386 24.32 14.35 12.11
CA MET A 386 24.48 15.43 11.12
C MET A 386 24.72 16.78 11.82
N ARG A 387 23.89 17.12 12.81
CA ARG A 387 24.01 18.34 13.60
C ARG A 387 25.35 18.43 14.35
N ALA A 388 25.84 17.32 14.91
CA ALA A 388 27.14 17.26 15.57
C ALA A 388 28.32 17.54 14.63
N HIS A 389 28.13 17.35 13.31
CA HIS A 389 29.10 17.70 12.28
C HIS A 389 28.87 19.10 11.67
N GLY A 390 27.96 19.90 12.24
CA GLY A 390 27.63 21.24 11.76
C GLY A 390 26.81 21.25 10.48
N LEU A 391 26.13 20.15 10.15
CA LEU A 391 25.32 20.00 8.94
C LEU A 391 23.84 20.01 9.29
N HIS A 392 23.02 20.53 8.38
CA HIS A 392 21.57 20.38 8.47
C HIS A 392 21.19 18.91 8.21
N PRO A 393 20.23 18.31 8.94
CA PRO A 393 19.80 16.92 8.71
C PRO A 393 19.35 16.62 7.27
N LEU A 394 18.78 17.61 6.59
CA LEU A 394 18.33 17.51 5.20
C LEU A 394 19.41 17.89 4.16
N ASP A 395 20.65 18.13 4.57
CA ASP A 395 21.74 18.47 3.66
C ASP A 395 22.12 17.25 2.79
N THR A 396 22.08 17.42 1.46
CA THR A 396 22.41 16.37 0.48
C THR A 396 23.73 16.60 -0.27
N THR A 397 24.58 17.51 0.21
CA THR A 397 25.93 17.74 -0.36
C THR A 397 26.80 16.48 -0.29
N PRO A 398 27.81 16.32 -1.15
CA PRO A 398 28.73 15.19 -1.09
C PRO A 398 29.36 14.98 0.30
N GLU A 399 29.66 16.08 0.99
CA GLU A 399 30.19 16.12 2.35
C GLU A 399 29.16 15.59 3.36
N ALA A 400 27.93 16.08 3.30
CA ALA A 400 26.84 15.62 4.15
C ALA A 400 26.53 14.12 3.96
N MET A 401 26.47 13.68 2.70
CA MET A 401 26.26 12.27 2.37
C MET A 401 27.43 11.38 2.83
N LYS A 402 28.66 11.89 2.88
CA LYS A 402 29.80 11.15 3.44
C LYS A 402 29.63 10.96 4.95
N VAL A 403 29.22 11.99 5.67
CA VAL A 403 28.95 11.91 7.12
C VAL A 403 27.81 10.94 7.41
N HIS A 404 26.73 10.99 6.63
CA HIS A 404 25.59 10.09 6.77
C HIS A 404 25.97 8.63 6.50
N ARG A 405 26.69 8.35 5.40
CA ARG A 405 27.17 6.98 5.09
C ARG A 405 28.07 6.41 6.20
N ALA A 406 28.97 7.23 6.75
CA ALA A 406 29.82 6.81 7.86
C ALA A 406 29.03 6.55 9.16
N PHE A 407 27.82 7.12 9.31
CA PHE A 407 26.89 6.77 10.38
C PHE A 407 26.20 5.44 10.10
N GLU A 408 25.72 5.23 8.87
CA GLU A 408 25.04 4.00 8.47
C GLU A 408 25.96 2.76 8.48
N GLU A 409 27.25 2.91 8.15
CA GLU A 409 28.25 1.83 8.23
C GLU A 409 28.48 1.32 9.66
N ARG A 410 28.43 2.21 10.66
CA ARG A 410 28.65 1.86 12.08
C ARG A 410 27.36 1.51 12.81
N THR A 411 26.24 2.04 12.33
CA THR A 411 24.90 1.82 12.87
C THR A 411 24.00 1.42 11.70
N PRO A 412 23.92 0.13 11.35
CA PRO A 412 23.11 -0.33 10.23
C PRO A 412 21.65 0.09 10.37
N ARG A 413 21.03 0.49 9.26
CA ARG A 413 19.62 0.89 9.23
C ARG A 413 18.70 -0.29 9.57
N PRO A 414 17.76 -0.14 10.50
CA PRO A 414 16.77 -1.18 10.79
C PRO A 414 15.75 -1.29 9.65
N VAL A 415 15.26 -2.51 9.42
CA VAL A 415 14.36 -2.84 8.32
C VAL A 415 12.98 -3.18 8.87
N ALA A 416 11.96 -2.45 8.42
CA ALA A 416 10.56 -2.75 8.72
C ALA A 416 10.09 -3.96 7.89
N THR A 417 9.00 -4.61 8.30
CA THR A 417 8.42 -5.75 7.57
C THR A 417 6.93 -5.54 7.31
N VAL A 418 6.32 -6.44 6.56
CA VAL A 418 4.85 -6.53 6.44
C VAL A 418 4.16 -6.55 7.80
N ALA A 419 4.69 -7.32 8.76
CA ALA A 419 4.13 -7.42 10.11
C ALA A 419 4.15 -6.08 10.84
N THR A 420 5.18 -5.25 10.63
CA THR A 420 5.23 -3.89 11.18
C THR A 420 4.04 -3.05 10.72
N VAL A 421 3.70 -3.10 9.43
CA VAL A 421 2.55 -2.36 8.88
C VAL A 421 1.23 -2.94 9.39
N ALA A 422 1.13 -4.26 9.49
CA ALA A 422 -0.06 -4.93 10.02
C ALA A 422 -0.31 -4.59 11.50
N ASP A 423 0.73 -4.38 12.32
CA ASP A 423 0.60 -3.93 13.72
C ASP A 423 -0.08 -2.55 13.80
N HIS A 424 0.26 -1.63 12.89
CA HIS A 424 -0.45 -0.35 12.78
C HIS A 424 -1.90 -0.54 12.36
N LEU A 425 -2.20 -1.41 11.40
CA LEU A 425 -3.57 -1.66 10.95
C LEU A 425 -4.45 -2.28 12.03
N ASP A 426 -3.93 -3.23 12.82
CA ASP A 426 -4.67 -3.82 13.94
C ASP A 426 -5.05 -2.74 14.97
N HIS A 427 -4.11 -1.88 15.36
CA HIS A 427 -4.38 -0.78 16.27
C HIS A 427 -5.34 0.26 15.68
N MET A 428 -5.14 0.66 14.42
CA MET A 428 -6.03 1.61 13.74
C MET A 428 -7.44 1.05 13.63
N ARG A 429 -7.59 -0.25 13.36
CA ARG A 429 -8.89 -0.93 13.35
C ARG A 429 -9.53 -0.93 14.74
N GLU A 430 -8.77 -1.11 15.81
CA GLU A 430 -9.27 -1.05 17.18
C GLU A 430 -9.77 0.36 17.54
N ALA A 431 -8.99 1.40 17.26
CA ALA A 431 -9.30 2.78 17.62
C ALA A 431 -10.36 3.43 16.72
N ALA A 432 -10.23 3.28 15.40
CA ALA A 432 -11.11 3.93 14.42
C ALA A 432 -12.24 3.03 13.91
N GLY A 433 -12.14 1.71 14.03
CA GLY A 433 -13.07 0.75 13.43
C GLY A 433 -12.73 0.40 11.97
N ILE A 434 -13.14 -0.80 11.54
CA ILE A 434 -12.81 -1.34 10.20
C ILE A 434 -13.34 -0.52 9.03
N ASP A 435 -14.42 0.23 9.24
CA ASP A 435 -14.99 1.12 8.24
C ASP A 435 -14.14 2.39 8.01
N HIS A 436 -13.07 2.59 8.79
CA HIS A 436 -12.30 3.83 8.82
C HIS A 436 -10.79 3.63 8.58
N VAL A 437 -10.41 2.49 8.02
CA VAL A 437 -9.01 2.19 7.62
C VAL A 437 -8.87 1.96 6.11
N GLY A 438 -7.74 2.38 5.54
CA GLY A 438 -7.37 2.23 4.13
C GLY A 438 -5.85 2.00 3.95
N ILE A 439 -5.34 2.11 2.73
CA ILE A 439 -3.91 1.92 2.41
C ILE A 439 -3.37 3.10 1.57
N GLY A 440 -2.20 3.64 1.94
CA GLY A 440 -1.50 4.68 1.19
C GLY A 440 0.01 4.48 1.28
N GLY A 441 0.56 3.70 0.35
CA GLY A 441 1.88 3.10 0.45
C GLY A 441 3.06 4.08 0.41
N ASP A 442 2.85 5.30 -0.10
CA ASP A 442 3.90 6.31 -0.31
C ASP A 442 5.00 5.84 -1.29
N TYR A 443 4.63 4.97 -2.24
CA TYR A 443 5.55 4.50 -3.27
C TYR A 443 6.02 5.65 -4.16
N ASP A 444 7.28 5.58 -4.61
CA ASP A 444 8.01 6.65 -5.30
C ASP A 444 8.17 7.98 -4.53
N GLY A 445 7.57 8.13 -3.33
CA GLY A 445 7.72 9.27 -2.43
C GLY A 445 8.76 9.06 -1.31
N THR A 446 8.93 7.81 -0.88
CA THR A 446 9.99 7.40 0.07
C THR A 446 11.12 6.61 -0.60
N ALA A 447 12.34 6.76 -0.08
CA ALA A 447 13.53 6.05 -0.56
C ALA A 447 13.68 4.62 0.00
N PHE A 448 12.99 4.29 1.10
CA PHE A 448 13.10 3.01 1.79
C PHE A 448 11.73 2.42 2.04
N THR A 449 11.63 1.11 1.92
CA THR A 449 10.39 0.34 2.03
C THR A 449 10.54 -0.84 2.99
N PRO A 450 9.45 -1.35 3.58
CA PRO A 450 9.49 -2.56 4.39
C PRO A 450 9.80 -3.81 3.54
N ASP A 451 10.45 -4.81 4.15
CA ASP A 451 10.61 -6.13 3.57
C ASP A 451 9.23 -6.75 3.29
N GLY A 452 9.03 -7.21 2.05
CA GLY A 452 7.75 -7.71 1.54
C GLY A 452 6.82 -6.63 0.97
N LEU A 453 7.15 -5.34 1.14
CA LEU A 453 6.45 -4.18 0.57
C LEU A 453 7.42 -3.30 -0.22
N GLY A 454 8.35 -3.93 -0.93
CA GLY A 454 9.46 -3.25 -1.59
C GLY A 454 9.03 -2.32 -2.72
N ASP A 455 7.90 -2.62 -3.37
CA ASP A 455 7.32 -1.85 -4.46
C ASP A 455 5.81 -2.14 -4.59
N VAL A 456 5.14 -1.52 -5.58
CA VAL A 456 3.68 -1.63 -5.74
C VAL A 456 3.15 -3.04 -6.02
N SER A 457 4.01 -4.04 -6.24
CA SER A 457 3.59 -5.46 -6.31
C SER A 457 3.37 -6.10 -4.94
N GLY A 458 3.76 -5.43 -3.85
CA GLY A 458 3.85 -6.02 -2.51
C GLY A 458 2.54 -6.13 -1.72
N TYR A 459 1.46 -5.44 -2.09
CA TYR A 459 0.21 -5.43 -1.31
C TYR A 459 -0.36 -6.82 -0.97
N PRO A 460 -0.33 -7.84 -1.85
CA PRO A 460 -0.80 -9.19 -1.52
C PRO A 460 -0.11 -9.80 -0.31
N ASN A 461 1.14 -9.43 -0.01
CA ASN A 461 1.85 -9.89 1.18
C ASN A 461 1.22 -9.33 2.46
N LEU A 462 0.80 -8.05 2.45
CA LEU A 462 0.06 -7.43 3.55
C LEU A 462 -1.32 -8.05 3.74
N ILE A 463 -2.04 -8.30 2.65
CA ILE A 463 -3.35 -8.96 2.72
C ILE A 463 -3.20 -10.37 3.30
N ALA A 464 -2.18 -11.13 2.91
CA ALA A 464 -1.90 -12.46 3.47
C ALA A 464 -1.58 -12.40 4.98
N GLU A 465 -0.78 -11.45 5.43
CA GLU A 465 -0.51 -11.23 6.85
C GLU A 465 -1.79 -10.92 7.64
N LEU A 466 -2.66 -10.04 7.12
CA LEU A 466 -3.91 -9.68 7.79
C LEU A 466 -4.90 -10.86 7.85
N LEU A 467 -4.96 -11.69 6.80
CA LEU A 467 -5.71 -12.95 6.82
C LEU A 467 -5.19 -13.89 7.92
N ASP A 468 -3.87 -14.02 8.06
CA ASP A 468 -3.24 -14.85 9.09
C ASP A 468 -3.53 -14.31 10.52
N ARG A 469 -3.74 -12.99 10.65
CA ARG A 469 -4.21 -12.32 11.87
C ARG A 469 -5.73 -12.39 12.09
N GLY A 470 -6.47 -13.04 11.21
CA GLY A 470 -7.91 -13.26 11.36
C GLY A 470 -8.80 -12.13 10.83
N TRP A 471 -8.28 -11.24 9.98
CA TRP A 471 -9.13 -10.28 9.26
C TRP A 471 -10.03 -11.04 8.28
N SER A 472 -11.32 -10.70 8.26
CA SER A 472 -12.26 -11.35 7.36
C SER A 472 -12.12 -10.83 5.93
N LYS A 473 -12.58 -11.60 4.94
CA LYS A 473 -12.71 -11.13 3.55
C LYS A 473 -13.50 -9.81 3.45
N ALA A 474 -14.54 -9.65 4.27
CA ALA A 474 -15.35 -8.43 4.30
C ALA A 474 -14.56 -7.23 4.87
N ASP A 475 -13.74 -7.46 5.90
CA ASP A 475 -12.86 -6.44 6.46
C ASP A 475 -11.83 -5.99 5.41
N LEU A 476 -11.23 -6.94 4.69
CA LEU A 476 -10.24 -6.65 3.65
C LEU A 476 -10.88 -5.92 2.46
N ALA A 477 -12.12 -6.24 2.08
CA ALA A 477 -12.86 -5.48 1.06
C ALA A 477 -13.06 -4.01 1.44
N LYS A 478 -13.30 -3.75 2.73
CA LYS A 478 -13.42 -2.40 3.27
C LYS A 478 -12.09 -1.67 3.21
N LEU A 479 -11.03 -2.31 3.73
CA LEU A 479 -9.66 -1.79 3.74
C LEU A 479 -9.17 -1.44 2.33
N THR A 480 -9.36 -2.33 1.37
CA THR A 480 -8.76 -2.16 0.04
C THR A 480 -9.61 -1.30 -0.89
N TRP A 481 -10.95 -1.32 -0.78
CA TRP A 481 -11.81 -0.70 -1.80
C TRP A 481 -12.96 0.13 -1.23
N GLN A 482 -13.82 -0.49 -0.42
CA GLN A 482 -15.15 0.06 -0.13
C GLN A 482 -15.09 1.35 0.69
N ASN A 483 -14.15 1.45 1.64
CA ASN A 483 -14.02 2.64 2.50
C ASN A 483 -13.65 3.87 1.67
N ALA A 484 -12.68 3.76 0.76
CA ALA A 484 -12.25 4.87 -0.07
C ALA A 484 -13.33 5.32 -1.06
N VAL A 485 -14.03 4.38 -1.70
CA VAL A 485 -15.18 4.68 -2.59
C VAL A 485 -16.31 5.37 -1.81
N ARG A 486 -16.64 4.87 -0.61
CA ARG A 486 -17.66 5.47 0.27
C ARG A 486 -17.30 6.91 0.64
N VAL A 487 -16.06 7.15 1.05
CA VAL A 487 -15.61 8.48 1.50
C VAL A 487 -15.65 9.49 0.35
N LEU A 488 -15.21 9.12 -0.85
CA LEU A 488 -15.32 10.00 -2.02
C LEU A 488 -16.79 10.28 -2.36
N GLY A 489 -17.66 9.26 -2.38
CA GLY A 489 -19.09 9.43 -2.62
C GLY A 489 -19.77 10.34 -1.59
N ALA A 490 -19.43 10.19 -0.31
CA ALA A 490 -19.96 11.05 0.74
C ALA A 490 -19.52 12.52 0.60
N ALA A 491 -18.30 12.77 0.14
CA ALA A 491 -17.84 14.13 -0.17
C ALA A 491 -18.62 14.75 -1.35
N GLU A 492 -18.94 13.94 -2.37
CA GLU A 492 -19.81 14.37 -3.48
C GLU A 492 -21.24 14.69 -3.00
N ASP A 493 -21.77 13.91 -2.06
CA ASP A 493 -23.10 14.12 -1.47
C ASP A 493 -23.17 15.45 -0.72
N VAL A 494 -22.20 15.71 0.16
CA VAL A 494 -22.08 16.98 0.89
C VAL A 494 -21.90 18.15 -0.07
N ALA A 495 -21.08 17.99 -1.11
CA ALA A 495 -20.88 19.03 -2.12
C ALA A 495 -22.19 19.38 -2.86
N ARG A 496 -22.99 18.37 -3.24
CA ARG A 496 -24.29 18.61 -3.90
C ARG A 496 -25.22 19.42 -3.02
N GLU A 497 -25.29 19.13 -1.72
CA GLU A 497 -26.11 19.90 -0.79
C GLU A 497 -25.55 21.32 -0.59
N ALA A 498 -24.26 21.44 -0.27
CA ALA A 498 -23.60 22.73 -0.02
C ALA A 498 -23.67 23.68 -1.22
N GLN A 499 -23.59 23.18 -2.45
CA GLN A 499 -23.71 24.00 -3.65
C GLN A 499 -25.13 24.54 -3.89
N THR A 500 -26.16 23.93 -3.28
CA THR A 500 -27.53 24.46 -3.32
C THR A 500 -27.77 25.58 -2.30
N THR A 501 -27.01 25.60 -1.20
CA THR A 501 -27.23 26.48 -0.06
C THR A 501 -26.23 27.63 0.03
N ARG A 502 -25.01 27.48 -0.51
CA ARG A 502 -23.98 28.53 -0.51
C ARG A 502 -23.23 28.67 -1.84
N ALA A 503 -22.97 29.92 -2.21
CA ALA A 503 -22.12 30.32 -3.33
C ALA A 503 -20.64 30.02 -3.03
N PRO A 504 -19.73 29.97 -4.05
CA PRO A 504 -18.29 29.94 -3.81
C PRO A 504 -17.85 31.10 -2.92
N SER A 505 -16.95 30.82 -1.99
CA SER A 505 -16.34 31.86 -1.17
C SER A 505 -15.43 32.78 -2.00
N HIS A 506 -15.48 34.06 -1.65
CA HIS A 506 -14.64 35.13 -2.21
C HIS A 506 -13.73 35.76 -1.14
N ALA A 507 -13.70 35.21 0.08
CA ALA A 507 -12.83 35.69 1.13
C ALA A 507 -11.35 35.52 0.74
N THR A 508 -10.53 36.47 1.15
CA THR A 508 -9.07 36.35 1.07
C THR A 508 -8.48 36.02 2.43
N ILE A 509 -7.19 35.66 2.46
CA ILE A 509 -6.48 35.43 3.72
C ILE A 509 -6.37 36.71 4.54
N GLU A 510 -6.18 37.86 3.88
CA GLU A 510 -6.14 39.17 4.53
C GLU A 510 -7.50 39.54 5.16
N ASP A 511 -8.61 39.16 4.52
CA ASP A 511 -9.95 39.42 5.07
C ASP A 511 -10.21 38.66 6.38
N LEU A 512 -9.65 37.45 6.52
CA LEU A 512 -9.96 36.53 7.63
C LEU A 512 -8.88 36.50 8.72
N ASP A 513 -7.61 36.62 8.35
CA ASP A 513 -6.47 36.47 9.26
C ASP A 513 -5.70 37.77 9.52
N GLY A 514 -5.92 38.84 8.73
CA GLY A 514 -5.38 40.19 8.95
C GLY A 514 -4.22 40.61 8.05
#